data_AF-A0AAN1XW36-F1
#
_entry.id   AF-A0AAN1XW36-F1
#
_cell.length_a   1.000
_cell.length_b   1.000
_cell.length_c   1.000
_cell.angle_alpha   90.00
_cell.angle_beta   90.00
_cell.angle_gamma   90.00
#
_symmetry.space_group_name_H-M   'P 1'
#
loop_
_entity.id
_entity.type
_entity.pdbx_description
1 polymer ?
#
loop_
_entity_poly.entity_id
_entity_poly.type
_entity_poly.pdbx_seq_one_letter_code
_entity_poly.pdbx_strand_id
1 'polypeptide(L)'
;MIGKSSRGVFLASSAAAFASVGIVRSPAKAADFSGKAGTNQPVDHPLSVAMKDLWDAVRKETGGKVDVQVFPNQLGGDSQMLQQLRAGALQIMTLDGGILESVVPIAAIQSVGFAFAEPKIAHAAFDGKLGGICQGVWSC
;
A
#
# COMPACT_ATOMS: atom_id res chain seq x y z
N MET A 1 28.13 65.65 -40.38
CA MET A 1 27.10 64.61 -40.61
C MET A 1 27.02 63.74 -39.37
N ILE A 2 25.80 63.56 -38.88
CA ILE A 2 25.39 62.99 -37.60
C ILE A 2 25.44 61.45 -37.66
N GLY A 3 25.94 60.80 -36.60
CA GLY A 3 25.76 59.37 -36.33
C GLY A 3 25.51 59.14 -34.85
N LYS A 4 24.23 59.07 -34.48
CA LYS A 4 23.67 59.12 -33.11
C LYS A 4 23.94 57.81 -32.35
N SER A 5 24.54 57.92 -31.16
CA SER A 5 24.68 56.84 -30.18
C SER A 5 23.29 56.30 -29.79
N SER A 6 22.98 55.05 -30.14
CA SER A 6 21.73 54.39 -29.81
C SER A 6 21.83 53.72 -28.43
N ARG A 7 21.42 54.46 -27.41
CA ARG A 7 21.25 53.99 -26.01
C ARG A 7 19.98 53.15 -25.83
N GLY A 8 19.36 52.68 -26.92
CA GLY A 8 18.05 52.02 -26.91
C GLY A 8 18.06 50.50 -26.81
N VAL A 9 19.22 49.85 -26.93
CA VAL A 9 19.28 48.38 -27.00
C VAL A 9 19.34 47.71 -25.63
N PHE A 10 19.74 48.43 -24.57
CA PHE A 10 19.88 47.86 -23.22
C PHE A 10 18.58 47.83 -22.40
N LEU A 11 17.52 48.51 -22.84
CA LEU A 11 16.21 48.48 -22.16
C LEU A 11 15.28 47.37 -22.66
N ALA A 12 15.61 46.71 -23.77
CA ALA A 12 14.79 45.65 -24.35
C ALA A 12 15.09 44.25 -23.77
N SER A 13 16.23 44.06 -23.08
CA SER A 13 16.63 42.78 -22.50
C SER A 13 16.03 42.47 -21.13
N SER A 14 15.34 43.42 -20.49
CA SER A 14 14.76 43.24 -19.14
C SER A 14 13.35 42.60 -19.14
N ALA A 15 12.74 42.41 -20.31
CA ALA A 15 11.38 41.85 -20.40
C ALA A 15 11.33 40.32 -20.54
N ALA A 16 12.47 39.65 -20.77
CA ALA A 16 12.51 38.19 -20.97
C ALA A 16 12.72 37.37 -19.68
N ALA A 17 12.86 38.02 -18.51
CA ALA A 17 13.20 37.35 -17.26
C ALA A 17 12.00 36.83 -16.43
N PHE A 18 10.75 37.03 -16.87
CA PHE A 18 9.56 36.63 -16.11
C PHE A 18 8.69 35.54 -16.75
N ALA A 19 9.08 34.96 -17.89
CA ALA A 19 8.28 33.95 -18.59
C ALA A 19 8.48 32.50 -18.08
N SER A 20 9.23 32.26 -17.00
CA SER A 20 9.40 30.91 -16.43
C SER A 20 8.65 30.68 -15.12
N VAL A 21 7.91 31.66 -14.60
CA VAL A 21 7.04 31.49 -13.42
C VAL A 21 5.63 31.14 -13.91
N GLY A 22 5.36 29.84 -14.09
CA GLY A 22 4.01 29.47 -14.51
C GLY A 22 3.73 28.01 -14.84
N ILE A 23 4.64 27.07 -14.60
CA ILE A 23 4.16 25.69 -14.39
C ILE A 23 3.66 25.65 -12.94
N VAL A 24 2.42 26.11 -12.75
CA VAL A 24 1.61 25.71 -11.61
C VAL A 24 1.48 24.20 -11.76
N ARG A 25 2.45 23.45 -11.20
CA ARG A 25 2.25 22.03 -10.91
C ARG A 25 1.08 22.03 -9.94
N SER A 26 -0.10 21.72 -10.47
CA SER A 26 -1.27 21.37 -9.66
C SER A 26 -0.75 20.46 -8.55
N PRO A 27 -1.06 20.73 -7.27
CA PRO A 27 -0.61 19.85 -6.20
C PRO A 27 -1.04 18.45 -6.61
N ALA A 28 -0.07 17.56 -6.82
CA ALA A 28 -0.36 16.15 -7.00
C ALA A 28 -1.33 15.82 -5.85
N LYS A 29 -2.53 15.34 -6.18
CA LYS A 29 -3.49 14.97 -5.15
C LYS A 29 -2.79 13.98 -4.23
N ALA A 30 -2.37 14.47 -3.07
CA ALA A 30 -1.79 13.62 -2.04
C ALA A 30 -2.87 12.59 -1.73
N ALA A 31 -2.51 11.30 -1.75
CA ALA A 31 -3.44 10.25 -1.37
C ALA A 31 -3.97 10.58 0.03
N ASP A 32 -5.29 10.63 0.18
CA ASP A 32 -5.96 10.86 1.47
C ASP A 32 -5.57 9.77 2.48
N PHE A 33 -5.22 8.57 1.99
CA PHE A 33 -4.64 7.48 2.75
C PHE A 33 -3.43 6.90 2.03
N SER A 34 -2.27 6.92 2.68
CA SER A 34 -1.08 6.21 2.21
C SER A 34 -0.67 5.13 3.21
N GLY A 35 -0.36 3.94 2.71
CA GLY A 35 -0.04 2.79 3.55
C GLY A 35 0.98 1.86 2.94
N LYS A 36 1.43 0.90 3.75
CA LYS A 36 2.36 -0.16 3.39
C LYS A 36 1.68 -1.50 3.63
N ALA A 37 1.82 -2.40 2.67
CA ALA A 37 1.40 -3.79 2.75
C ALA A 37 2.63 -4.71 2.70
N GLY A 38 2.78 -5.59 3.69
CA GLY A 38 3.91 -6.51 3.80
C GLY A 38 3.53 -7.95 3.51
N THR A 39 4.40 -8.68 2.84
CA THR A 39 4.31 -10.14 2.72
C THR A 39 5.69 -10.77 2.86
N ASN A 40 5.79 -11.94 3.48
CA ASN A 40 7.02 -12.72 3.58
C ASN A 40 7.31 -13.54 2.30
N GLN A 41 6.39 -13.52 1.34
CA GLN A 41 6.50 -14.27 0.10
C GLN A 41 7.31 -13.50 -0.96
N PRO A 42 7.97 -14.20 -1.90
CA PRO A 42 8.67 -13.56 -2.99
C PRO A 42 7.69 -12.91 -3.98
N VAL A 43 8.22 -12.06 -4.87
CA VAL A 43 7.41 -11.19 -5.75
C VAL A 43 6.58 -11.98 -6.77
N ASP A 44 7.06 -13.16 -7.15
CA ASP A 44 6.46 -14.10 -8.10
C ASP A 44 5.42 -15.02 -7.47
N HIS A 45 5.31 -15.06 -6.14
CA HIS A 45 4.30 -15.86 -5.47
C HIS A 45 2.89 -15.34 -5.79
N PRO A 46 1.90 -16.22 -6.03
CA PRO A 46 0.53 -15.81 -6.38
C PRO A 46 -0.08 -14.82 -5.38
N LEU A 47 0.25 -14.94 -4.09
CA LEU A 47 -0.19 -14.01 -3.04
C LEU A 47 0.33 -12.59 -3.27
N SER A 48 1.61 -12.44 -3.61
CA SER A 48 2.24 -11.13 -3.84
C SER A 48 1.68 -10.45 -5.09
N VAL A 49 1.42 -11.24 -6.13
CA VAL A 49 0.78 -10.77 -7.38
C VAL A 49 -0.65 -10.31 -7.10
N ALA A 50 -1.46 -11.15 -6.45
CA ALA A 50 -2.84 -10.81 -6.10
C ALA A 50 -2.93 -9.58 -5.19
N MET A 51 -2.02 -9.44 -4.23
CA MET A 51 -1.94 -8.26 -3.36
C MET A 51 -1.67 -6.99 -4.16
N LYS A 52 -0.73 -7.06 -5.12
CA LYS A 52 -0.43 -5.93 -6.00
C LYS A 52 -1.63 -5.55 -6.85
N ASP A 53 -2.27 -6.54 -7.49
CA ASP A 53 -3.43 -6.31 -8.34
C ASP A 53 -4.60 -5.70 -7.56
N LEU A 54 -4.80 -6.15 -6.31
CA LEU A 54 -5.81 -5.59 -5.40
C LEU A 54 -5.55 -4.11 -5.11
N TRP A 55 -4.33 -3.73 -4.72
CA TRP A 55 -4.02 -2.32 -4.42
C TRP A 55 -3.99 -1.43 -5.66
N ASP A 56 -3.59 -1.97 -6.81
CA ASP A 56 -3.68 -1.27 -8.09
C ASP A 56 -5.15 -1.03 -8.50
N ALA A 57 -6.05 -1.99 -8.25
CA ALA A 57 -7.49 -1.81 -8.46
C ALA A 57 -8.08 -0.76 -7.51
N VAL A 58 -7.76 -0.84 -6.21
CA VAL A 58 -8.21 0.14 -5.20
C VAL A 58 -7.72 1.54 -5.54
N ARG A 59 -6.46 1.70 -5.97
CA ARG A 59 -5.93 3.00 -6.39
C ARG A 59 -6.71 3.55 -7.59
N LYS A 60 -7.08 2.71 -8.55
CA LYS A 60 -7.88 3.11 -9.73
C LYS A 60 -9.31 3.50 -9.33
N GLU A 61 -10.00 2.69 -8.54
CA GLU A 61 -11.38 2.93 -8.12
C GLU A 61 -11.52 4.17 -7.23
N THR A 62 -10.54 4.40 -6.36
CA THR A 62 -10.52 5.57 -5.47
C THR A 62 -9.99 6.85 -6.14
N GLY A 63 -9.60 6.78 -7.42
CA GLY A 63 -9.03 7.91 -8.15
C GLY A 63 -7.71 8.41 -7.54
N GLY A 64 -6.92 7.51 -6.95
CA GLY A 64 -5.64 7.81 -6.31
C GLY A 64 -5.75 8.33 -4.87
N LYS A 65 -6.94 8.33 -4.25
CA LYS A 65 -7.10 8.72 -2.85
C LYS A 65 -6.53 7.69 -1.87
N VAL A 66 -6.57 6.42 -2.22
CA VAL A 66 -5.96 5.34 -1.44
C VAL A 66 -4.74 4.83 -2.19
N ASP A 67 -3.57 4.96 -1.56
CA ASP A 67 -2.31 4.50 -2.12
C ASP A 67 -1.58 3.56 -1.15
N VAL A 68 -1.55 2.26 -1.45
CA VAL A 68 -0.86 1.26 -0.63
C VAL A 68 0.27 0.64 -1.43
N GLN A 69 1.48 0.71 -0.89
CA GLN A 69 2.66 0.12 -1.51
C GLN A 69 2.92 -1.29 -0.95
N VAL A 70 3.10 -2.25 -1.85
CA VAL A 70 3.37 -3.66 -1.50
C VAL A 70 4.87 -3.90 -1.40
N PHE A 71 5.32 -4.44 -0.28
CA PHE A 71 6.71 -4.78 0.02
C PHE A 71 6.87 -6.30 0.20
N PRO A 72 7.23 -7.03 -0.88
CA PRO A 72 7.46 -8.47 -0.83
C PRO A 72 8.83 -8.79 -0.26
N ASN A 73 8.87 -9.58 0.82
CA ASN A 73 10.07 -10.11 1.49
C ASN A 73 11.14 -9.05 1.87
N GLN A 74 10.73 -7.79 2.08
CA GLN A 74 11.63 -6.67 2.39
C GLN A 74 11.50 -6.14 3.83
N LEU A 75 10.43 -6.50 4.54
CA LEU A 75 10.09 -5.95 5.86
C LEU A 75 10.51 -6.84 7.03
N GLY A 76 11.18 -7.97 6.74
CA GLY A 76 11.61 -8.96 7.73
C GLY A 76 10.66 -10.15 7.83
N GLY A 77 10.86 -10.98 8.86
CA GLY A 77 10.01 -12.14 9.13
C GLY A 77 8.66 -11.76 9.74
N ASP A 78 7.73 -12.71 9.77
CA ASP A 78 6.33 -12.49 10.21
C ASP A 78 6.19 -11.88 11.60
N SER A 79 7.01 -12.31 12.57
CA SER A 79 6.98 -11.73 13.92
C SER A 79 7.43 -10.27 13.96
N GLN A 80 8.39 -9.87 13.12
CA GLN A 80 8.86 -8.48 13.04
C GLN A 80 7.81 -7.61 12.33
N MET A 81 7.21 -8.11 11.24
CA MET A 81 6.11 -7.42 10.56
C MET A 81 4.89 -7.26 11.48
N LEU A 82 4.57 -8.25 12.31
CA LEU A 82 3.48 -8.16 13.28
C LEU A 82 3.74 -7.08 14.34
N GLN A 83 4.98 -6.93 14.79
CA GLN A 83 5.36 -5.83 15.67
C GLN A 83 5.24 -4.47 14.98
N GLN A 84 5.66 -4.36 13.70
CA GLN A 84 5.50 -3.14 12.91
C GLN A 84 4.03 -2.78 12.68
N LEU A 85 3.16 -3.79 12.50
CA LEU A 85 1.72 -3.59 12.36
C LEU A 85 1.10 -3.05 13.65
N ARG A 86 1.45 -3.63 14.80
CA ARG A 86 1.02 -3.13 16.11
C ARG A 86 1.56 -1.73 16.43
N ALA A 87 2.77 -1.43 15.99
CA ALA A 87 3.36 -0.11 16.13
C ALA A 87 2.77 0.94 15.15
N GLY A 88 1.94 0.51 14.18
CA GLY A 88 1.35 1.38 13.16
C GLY A 88 2.31 1.78 12.03
N ALA A 89 3.52 1.22 12.00
CA ALA A 89 4.49 1.45 10.93
C ALA A 89 4.13 0.70 9.64
N LEU A 90 3.36 -0.38 9.77
CA LEU A 90 2.82 -1.20 8.69
C LEU A 90 1.28 -1.22 8.83
N GLN A 91 0.55 -0.94 7.74
CA GLN A 91 -0.91 -0.92 7.80
C GLN A 91 -1.50 -2.30 7.52
N ILE A 92 -0.86 -3.08 6.66
CA ILE A 92 -1.41 -4.33 6.14
C ILE A 92 -0.32 -5.37 6.07
N MET A 93 -0.62 -6.61 6.47
CA MET A 93 0.30 -7.73 6.32
C MET A 93 -0.47 -9.01 5.99
N THR A 94 0.17 -9.90 5.23
CA THR A 94 -0.28 -11.29 5.13
C THR A 94 0.40 -12.10 6.22
N LEU A 95 -0.38 -12.78 7.05
CA LEU A 95 0.13 -13.59 8.16
C LEU A 95 -0.57 -14.94 8.17
N ASP A 96 0.18 -15.99 8.49
CA ASP A 96 -0.38 -17.31 8.71
C ASP A 96 -1.06 -17.42 10.09
N GLY A 97 -2.22 -18.09 10.14
CA GLY A 97 -3.00 -18.27 11.36
C GLY A 97 -2.25 -18.96 12.49
N GLY A 98 -1.29 -19.84 12.18
CA GLY A 98 -0.45 -20.49 13.19
C GLY A 98 0.49 -19.53 13.92
N ILE A 99 0.96 -18.46 13.25
CA ILE A 99 1.78 -17.42 13.90
C ILE A 99 0.87 -16.44 14.67
N LEU A 100 -0.34 -16.23 14.16
CA LEU A 100 -1.35 -15.37 14.77
C LEU A 100 -1.91 -15.96 16.08
N GLU A 101 -1.76 -17.27 16.34
CA GLU A 101 -2.15 -17.94 17.60
C GLU A 101 -1.62 -17.21 18.84
N SER A 102 -0.40 -16.64 18.76
CA SER A 102 0.22 -15.88 19.85
C SER A 102 -0.60 -14.65 20.30
N VAL A 103 -1.50 -14.18 19.45
CA VAL A 103 -2.36 -13.01 19.70
C VAL A 103 -3.82 -13.43 19.82
N VAL A 104 -4.26 -14.31 18.92
CA VAL A 104 -5.63 -14.80 18.84
C VAL A 104 -5.57 -16.32 18.83
N PRO A 105 -5.72 -16.97 20.00
CA PRO A 105 -5.61 -18.43 20.11
C PRO A 105 -6.58 -19.19 19.19
N ILE A 106 -7.72 -18.58 18.85
CA ILE A 106 -8.73 -19.17 17.95
C ILE A 106 -8.20 -19.32 16.52
N ALA A 107 -7.23 -18.50 16.09
CA ALA A 107 -6.63 -18.59 14.76
C ALA A 107 -5.84 -19.89 14.54
N ALA A 108 -5.46 -20.58 15.62
CA ALA A 108 -4.79 -21.87 15.57
C ALA A 108 -5.62 -22.99 14.92
N ILE A 109 -6.92 -22.78 14.71
CA ILE A 109 -7.79 -23.74 14.00
C ILE A 109 -7.29 -24.02 12.58
N GLN A 110 -6.56 -23.08 11.97
CA GLN A 110 -5.91 -23.28 10.67
C GLN A 110 -4.77 -24.32 10.73
N SER A 111 -4.14 -24.51 11.89
CA SER A 111 -3.01 -25.40 12.09
C SER A 111 -3.40 -26.83 12.50
N VAL A 112 -4.70 -27.13 12.58
CA VAL A 112 -5.18 -28.48 12.97
C VAL A 112 -5.01 -29.46 11.81
N GLY A 113 -4.10 -30.42 11.98
CA GLY A 113 -3.81 -31.44 10.98
C GLY A 113 -5.04 -32.31 10.65
N PHE A 114 -5.25 -32.56 9.35
CA PHE A 114 -6.34 -33.40 8.82
C PHE A 114 -7.77 -32.97 9.19
N ALA A 115 -7.97 -31.74 9.65
CA ALA A 115 -9.31 -31.22 9.98
C ALA A 115 -10.23 -31.08 8.77
N PHE A 116 -9.66 -30.82 7.59
CA PHE A 116 -10.41 -30.65 6.34
C PHE A 116 -10.02 -31.73 5.33
N ALA A 117 -11.03 -32.42 4.80
CA ALA A 117 -10.83 -33.46 3.80
C ALA A 117 -10.46 -32.91 2.42
N GLU A 118 -10.98 -31.72 2.08
CA GLU A 118 -10.75 -31.06 0.79
C GLU A 118 -10.57 -29.55 0.95
N PRO A 119 -9.78 -28.88 0.07
CA PRO A 119 -9.60 -27.44 0.10
C PRO A 119 -10.91 -26.65 0.00
N LYS A 120 -11.88 -27.13 -0.81
CA LYS A 120 -13.18 -26.48 -0.98
C LYS A 120 -13.97 -26.41 0.33
N ILE A 121 -13.91 -27.46 1.13
CA ILE A 121 -14.58 -27.53 2.44
C ILE A 121 -13.90 -26.55 3.41
N ALA A 122 -12.57 -26.46 3.37
CA ALA A 122 -11.82 -25.50 4.17
C ALA A 122 -12.22 -24.05 3.82
N HIS A 123 -12.21 -23.68 2.54
CA HIS A 123 -12.62 -22.34 2.10
C HIS A 123 -14.07 -22.03 2.50
N ALA A 124 -15.01 -22.96 2.29
CA ALA A 124 -16.40 -22.76 2.70
C ALA A 124 -16.57 -22.62 4.22
N ALA A 125 -15.76 -23.31 5.01
CA ALA A 125 -15.76 -23.13 6.46
C ALA A 125 -15.26 -21.74 6.85
N PHE A 126 -14.10 -21.32 6.33
CA PHE A 126 -13.50 -20.01 6.60
C PHE A 126 -14.34 -18.84 6.08
N ASP A 127 -15.01 -18.97 4.93
CA ASP A 127 -15.92 -17.94 4.41
C ASP A 127 -17.27 -17.93 5.14
N GLY A 128 -17.55 -18.97 5.94
CA GLY A 128 -18.78 -19.14 6.70
C GLY A 128 -18.68 -18.68 8.16
N LYS A 129 -19.44 -19.37 9.01
CA LYS A 129 -19.55 -19.04 10.44
C LYS A 129 -18.22 -19.12 11.19
N LEU A 130 -17.29 -19.98 10.75
CA LEU A 130 -15.98 -20.13 11.39
C LEU A 130 -15.11 -18.88 11.19
N GLY A 131 -15.09 -18.29 9.99
CA GLY A 131 -14.39 -17.03 9.76
C GLY A 131 -14.99 -15.87 10.54
N GLY A 132 -16.32 -15.81 10.64
CA GLY A 132 -17.01 -14.82 11.47
C GLY A 132 -16.59 -14.87 12.94
N ILE A 133 -16.35 -16.06 13.51
CA ILE A 133 -15.83 -16.22 14.87
C ILE A 133 -14.40 -15.65 14.97
N CYS A 134 -13.54 -15.92 13.98
CA CYS A 134 -12.17 -15.41 13.97
C CYS A 134 -12.11 -13.88 13.81
N GLN A 135 -13.01 -13.30 13.01
CA GLN A 135 -13.11 -11.84 12.80
C GLN A 135 -13.72 -11.11 14.01
N GLY A 136 -14.72 -11.71 14.66
CA GLY A 136 -15.43 -11.10 15.79
C GLY A 136 -14.54 -10.81 17.01
N VAL A 137 -13.42 -11.53 17.17
CA VAL A 137 -12.45 -11.30 18.26
C VAL A 137 -11.78 -9.92 18.17
N TRP A 138 -11.69 -9.33 16.98
CA TRP A 138 -11.03 -8.04 16.75
C TRP A 138 -11.98 -6.84 16.85
N SER A 139 -13.29 -7.06 16.97
CA SER A 139 -14.29 -5.99 17.06
C SER A 139 -14.68 -5.59 18.49
N CYS A 140 -13.96 -6.10 19.51
CA CYS A 140 -14.13 -5.73 20.91
C CYS A 140 -12.99 -4.83 21.39
#